data_AF-A0A4U9D6T4-F1
#
_entry.id   AF-A0A4U9D6T4-F1
#
_cell.length_a   1.000
_cell.length_b   1.000
_cell.length_c   1.000
_cell.angle_alpha   90.00
_cell.angle_beta   90.00
_cell.angle_gamma   90.00
#
_symmetry.space_group_name_H-M   'P 1'
#
loop_
_entity.id
_entity.type
_entity.pdbx_description
1 polymer ?
#
loop_
_entity_poly.entity_id
_entity_poly.type
_entity_poly.pdbx_seq_one_letter_code
_entity_poly.pdbx_strand_id
1 'polypeptide(L)'
;MANLFAYVHTDRFEMLKADDPIGTDNDRYLVELISNAGVVIAAWGNEGRYLGRSIAVGKMLPENTKCLALNATGEPKHPLYVHSNTALIQFPSALD
;
A
#
# COMPACT_ATOMS: atom_id res chain seq x y z
N MET A 1 3.21 9.18 -5.76
CA MET A 1 3.18 7.71 -5.70
C MET A 1 4.23 7.28 -4.69
N ALA A 2 3.94 6.26 -3.89
CA ALA A 2 4.87 5.72 -2.89
C ALA A 2 4.77 4.19 -2.85
N ASN A 3 5.81 3.55 -2.31
CA ASN A 3 5.85 2.11 -2.11
C ASN A 3 5.68 1.80 -0.62
N LEU A 4 5.09 0.64 -0.30
CA LEU A 4 5.04 0.17 1.08
C LEU A 4 6.44 -0.15 1.64
N PHE A 5 7.40 -0.46 0.79
CA PHE A 5 8.76 -0.88 1.15
C PHE A 5 9.77 0.07 0.49
N ALA A 6 10.88 0.36 1.17
CA ALA A 6 11.97 1.15 0.59
C ALA A 6 12.75 0.39 -0.47
N TYR A 7 12.83 -0.94 -0.35
CA TYR A 7 13.48 -1.78 -1.34
C TYR A 7 12.65 -1.86 -2.63
N VAL A 8 13.25 -1.46 -3.75
CA VAL A 8 12.62 -1.46 -5.07
C VAL A 8 13.43 -2.31 -6.03
N HIS A 9 12.76 -3.21 -6.72
CA HIS A 9 13.36 -4.09 -7.71
C HIS A 9 12.34 -4.42 -8.82
N THR A 10 12.83 -4.77 -10.00
CA THR A 10 11.97 -5.12 -11.16
C THR A 10 11.19 -6.41 -10.90
N ASP A 11 11.83 -7.38 -10.25
CA ASP A 11 11.17 -8.53 -9.64
C ASP A 11 10.76 -8.19 -8.19
N ARG A 12 9.45 -8.11 -7.98
CA ARG A 12 8.82 -7.81 -6.69
C ARG A 12 9.12 -8.84 -5.59
N PHE A 13 9.46 -10.07 -5.94
CA PHE A 13 9.74 -11.12 -4.95
C PHE A 13 11.14 -10.98 -4.33
N GLU A 14 12.04 -10.20 -4.93
CA GLU A 14 13.35 -9.89 -4.35
C GLU A 14 13.24 -9.06 -3.07
N MET A 15 12.19 -8.23 -2.94
CA MET A 15 11.92 -7.49 -1.71
C MET A 15 11.73 -8.40 -0.49
N LEU A 16 11.19 -9.61 -0.69
CA LEU A 16 10.98 -10.60 0.38
C LEU A 16 12.28 -11.23 0.90
N LYS A 17 13.40 -11.00 0.21
CA LYS A 17 14.73 -11.56 0.54
C LYS A 17 15.67 -10.52 1.14
N ALA A 18 15.31 -9.24 1.08
CA ALA A 18 16.14 -8.18 1.63
C ALA A 18 16.13 -8.22 3.17
N ASP A 19 17.25 -7.90 3.80
CA ASP A 19 17.39 -7.90 5.26
C ASP A 19 16.52 -6.81 5.92
N ASP A 20 16.47 -5.62 5.31
CA ASP A 20 15.58 -4.51 5.71
C ASP A 20 14.85 -3.94 4.48
N PRO A 21 13.74 -4.57 4.05
CA PRO A 21 12.97 -4.08 2.91
C PRO A 21 12.14 -2.86 3.27
N ILE A 22 11.84 -2.64 4.55
CA ILE A 22 11.00 -1.53 5.00
C ILE A 22 11.80 -0.23 4.88
N GLY A 23 13.03 -0.21 5.37
CA GLY A 23 13.93 0.94 5.36
C GLY A 23 13.57 1.97 6.43
N THR A 24 14.58 2.46 7.16
CA THR A 24 14.44 3.33 8.34
C THR A 24 13.63 4.61 8.09
N ASP A 25 13.76 5.22 6.91
CA ASP A 25 13.12 6.50 6.57
C ASP A 25 11.74 6.36 5.88
N ASN A 26 11.33 5.15 5.51
CA ASN A 26 10.19 4.96 4.62
C ASN A 26 8.87 5.46 5.23
N ASP A 27 8.67 5.22 6.53
CA ASP A 27 7.47 5.69 7.25
C ASP A 27 7.39 7.22 7.29
N ARG A 28 8.52 7.89 7.50
CA ARG A 28 8.59 9.35 7.49
C ARG A 28 8.13 9.90 6.15
N TYR A 29 8.60 9.34 5.04
CA TYR A 29 8.18 9.77 3.71
C TYR A 29 6.73 9.40 3.39
N LEU A 30 6.23 8.25 3.84
CA LEU A 30 4.82 7.90 3.68
C LEU A 30 3.91 8.92 4.37
N VAL A 31 4.19 9.27 5.63
CA VAL A 31 3.43 10.27 6.39
C VAL A 31 3.48 11.63 5.70
N GLU A 32 4.66 12.06 5.25
CA GLU A 32 4.83 13.33 4.53
C GLU A 32 3.98 13.36 3.25
N LEU A 33 4.04 12.31 2.43
CA LEU A 33 3.27 12.22 1.19
C LEU A 33 1.77 12.15 1.45
N ILE A 34 1.33 11.39 2.45
CA ILE A 34 -0.07 11.31 2.86
C ILE A 34 -0.60 12.69 3.27
N SER A 35 0.17 13.44 4.08
CA SER A 35 -0.24 14.75 4.58
C SER A 35 -0.40 15.82 3.49
N ASN A 36 0.31 15.66 2.37
CA ASN A 36 0.29 16.58 1.24
C ASN A 36 -0.63 16.11 0.09
N ALA A 37 -1.26 14.94 0.21
CA ALA A 37 -2.09 14.37 -0.85
C ALA A 37 -3.54 14.90 -0.78
N GLY A 38 -4.08 15.33 -1.92
CA GLY A 38 -5.52 15.65 -2.02
C GLY A 38 -6.42 14.41 -1.98
N VAL A 39 -5.93 13.29 -2.51
CA VAL A 39 -6.60 11.98 -2.47
C VAL A 39 -5.55 10.89 -2.25
N VAL A 40 -5.82 10.01 -1.30
CA VAL A 40 -4.98 8.83 -1.03
C VAL A 40 -5.66 7.59 -1.60
N ILE A 41 -4.92 6.83 -2.42
CA ILE A 41 -5.39 5.58 -3.03
C ILE A 41 -4.43 4.46 -2.65
N ALA A 42 -4.95 3.46 -1.95
CA ALA A 42 -4.28 2.22 -1.62
C ALA A 42 -4.39 1.22 -2.79
N ALA A 43 -3.26 0.66 -3.23
CA ALA A 43 -3.22 -0.23 -4.40
C ALA A 43 -1.96 -1.15 -4.44
N TRP A 44 -1.56 -1.73 -3.30
CA TRP A 44 -0.27 -2.41 -3.15
C TRP A 44 -0.26 -3.93 -3.39
N GLY A 45 -1.43 -4.59 -3.49
CA GLY A 45 -1.53 -6.03 -3.72
C GLY A 45 -1.22 -6.90 -2.49
N ASN A 46 -1.20 -8.22 -2.65
CA ASN A 46 -1.18 -9.16 -1.52
C ASN A 46 0.11 -9.11 -0.70
N GLU A 47 1.23 -8.82 -1.34
CA GLU A 47 2.57 -8.80 -0.77
C GLU A 47 2.78 -7.61 0.16
N GLY A 48 1.88 -6.62 0.14
CA GLY A 48 1.83 -5.57 1.15
C GLY A 48 1.72 -6.11 2.57
N ARG A 49 1.20 -7.33 2.76
CA ARG A 49 1.08 -7.94 4.09
C ARG A 49 2.39 -8.48 4.65
N TYR A 50 3.45 -8.57 3.84
CA TYR A 50 4.74 -9.06 4.29
C TYR A 50 5.24 -8.22 5.47
N LEU A 51 5.74 -8.89 6.53
CA LEU A 51 6.13 -8.27 7.80
C LEU A 51 5.03 -7.43 8.48
N GLY A 52 3.75 -7.71 8.20
CA GLY A 52 2.62 -6.93 8.75
C GLY A 52 2.55 -5.50 8.20
N ARG A 53 3.20 -5.24 7.05
CA ARG A 53 3.43 -3.89 6.56
C ARG A 53 2.14 -3.17 6.16
N SER A 54 1.18 -3.86 5.54
CA SER A 54 -0.13 -3.31 5.17
C SER A 54 -0.90 -2.82 6.39
N ILE A 55 -0.85 -3.55 7.51
CA ILE A 55 -1.47 -3.15 8.78
C ILE A 55 -0.78 -1.91 9.35
N ALA A 56 0.56 -1.91 9.39
CA ALA A 56 1.33 -0.80 9.92
C ALA A 56 1.07 0.50 9.16
N VAL A 57 1.13 0.45 7.82
CA VAL A 57 0.83 1.61 6.97
C VAL A 57 -0.65 1.95 7.01
N GLY A 58 -1.54 0.95 7.08
CA GLY A 58 -2.99 1.15 7.19
C GLY A 58 -3.38 2.06 8.36
N LYS A 59 -2.68 1.96 9.50
CA LYS A 59 -2.88 2.83 10.67
C LYS A 59 -2.46 4.30 10.45
N MET A 60 -1.65 4.57 9.43
CA MET A 60 -1.20 5.92 9.05
C MET A 60 -2.13 6.55 8.01
N LEU A 61 -3.02 5.77 7.40
CA LEU A 61 -3.86 6.25 6.31
C LEU A 61 -5.05 7.07 6.84
N PRO A 62 -5.45 8.13 6.14
CA PRO A 62 -6.67 8.86 6.43
C PRO A 62 -7.91 7.97 6.29
N GLU A 63 -8.96 8.25 7.08
CA GLU A 63 -10.23 7.52 7.02
C GLU A 63 -10.87 7.56 5.62
N ASN A 64 -10.68 8.63 4.85
CA ASN A 64 -11.25 8.76 3.50
C ASN A 64 -10.41 8.09 2.38
N THR A 65 -9.40 7.30 2.74
CA THR A 65 -8.55 6.57 1.77
C THR A 65 -9.39 5.68 0.85
N LYS A 66 -9.03 5.62 -0.43
CA LYS A 66 -9.74 4.83 -1.44
C LYS A 66 -8.92 3.65 -1.92
N CYS A 67 -9.55 2.70 -2.59
CA CYS A 67 -8.87 1.67 -3.38
C CYS A 67 -9.68 1.34 -4.64
N LEU A 68 -9.08 0.62 -5.58
CA LEU A 68 -9.75 0.22 -6.83
C LEU A 68 -10.65 -1.01 -6.63
N ALA A 69 -10.17 -1.95 -5.83
CA ALA A 69 -10.86 -3.17 -5.42
C ALA A 69 -10.09 -3.79 -4.26
N LEU A 70 -10.68 -4.79 -3.61
CA LEU A 70 -10.00 -5.64 -2.64
C LEU A 70 -9.76 -7.02 -3.25
N ASN A 71 -8.62 -7.62 -2.92
CA ASN A 71 -8.39 -9.04 -3.10
C ASN A 71 -9.15 -9.83 -2.02
N ALA A 72 -9.30 -11.15 -2.21
CA ALA A 72 -9.90 -12.03 -1.20
C ALA A 72 -9.15 -12.02 0.16
N THR A 73 -7.90 -11.56 0.15
CA THR A 73 -7.05 -11.37 1.32
C THR A 73 -7.39 -10.13 2.16
N GLY A 74 -8.26 -9.25 1.66
CA GLY A 74 -8.52 -7.91 2.22
C GLY A 74 -7.55 -6.83 1.72
N GLU A 75 -6.49 -7.19 0.99
CA GLU A 75 -5.50 -6.23 0.51
C GLU A 75 -6.04 -5.46 -0.72
N PRO A 76 -5.72 -4.17 -0.88
CA PRO A 76 -6.11 -3.38 -2.03
C PRO A 76 -5.44 -3.91 -3.30
N LYS A 77 -6.25 -4.21 -4.32
CA LYS A 77 -5.78 -4.81 -5.57
C LYS A 77 -4.85 -3.85 -6.30
N HIS A 78 -3.74 -4.40 -6.82
CA HIS A 78 -2.76 -3.63 -7.58
C HIS A 78 -3.36 -3.13 -8.92
N PRO A 79 -3.03 -1.89 -9.38
CA PRO A 79 -3.66 -1.30 -10.56
C PRO A 79 -3.48 -2.12 -11.84
N LEU A 80 -2.35 -2.85 -11.94
CA LEU A 80 -2.07 -3.76 -13.06
C LEU A 80 -3.16 -4.82 -13.31
N TYR A 81 -3.93 -5.17 -12.28
CA TYR A 81 -4.92 -6.25 -12.34
C TYR A 81 -6.38 -5.74 -12.30
N VAL A 82 -6.62 -4.46 -12.57
CA VAL A 82 -7.97 -3.90 -12.71
C VAL A 82 -8.13 -3.18 -14.05
N HIS A 83 -9.37 -3.02 -14.50
CA HIS A 83 -9.67 -2.25 -15.70
C HIS A 83 -9.43 -0.75 -15.46
N SER A 84 -8.98 -0.04 -16.48
CA SER A 84 -8.66 1.39 -16.40
C SER A 84 -9.84 2.30 -16.03
N ASN A 85 -11.08 1.84 -16.24
CA ASN A 85 -12.31 2.56 -15.91
C ASN A 85 -12.89 2.16 -14.53
N THR A 86 -12.15 1.40 -13.72
CA THR A 86 -12.60 0.95 -12.40
C THR A 86 -12.82 2.17 -11.50
N ALA A 87 -14.04 2.33 -10.96
CA ALA A 87 -14.34 3.39 -10.01
C ALA A 87 -13.68 3.11 -8.65
N LEU A 88 -13.28 4.18 -7.96
CA LEU A 88 -12.72 4.07 -6.61
C LEU A 88 -13.81 3.73 -5.59
N ILE A 89 -13.48 2.83 -4.68
CA ILE A 89 -14.29 2.49 -3.50
C ILE A 89 -13.58 2.94 -2.23
N GLN A 90 -14.31 3.00 -1.12
CA GLN A 90 -13.74 3.25 0.18
C GLN A 90 -12.79 2.11 0.58
N PHE A 91 -11.56 2.44 1.00
CA PHE A 91 -10.67 1.46 1.61
C PHE A 91 -11.10 1.25 3.07
N PRO A 92 -11.31 0.01 3.52
CA PRO A 92 -11.74 -0.26 4.89
C PRO A 92 -10.65 0.17 5.89
N SER A 93 -11.08 0.90 6.91
CA SER A 93 -10.22 1.53 7.93
C SER A 93 -9.64 0.55 8.96
N ALA A 94 -10.10 -0.70 8.98
CA ALA A 94 -9.60 -1.75 9.86
C ALA A 94 -9.10 -2.94 9.02
N LEU A 95 -7.78 -3.06 8.88
CA LEU A 95 -7.15 -4.34 8.63
C LEU A 95 -6.98 -4.99 10.01
N ASP A 96 -7.97 -5.74 10.45
CA ASP A 96 -7.88 -6.60 11.64
C ASP A 96 -6.95 -7.80 11.37
#